data_AF-A0A1Y2WRP9-F1
#
_entry.id   AF-A0A1Y2WRP9-F1
#
_cell.length_a   1.000
_cell.length_b   1.000
_cell.length_c   1.000
_cell.angle_alpha   90.00
_cell.angle_beta   90.00
_cell.angle_gamma   90.00
#
_symmetry.space_group_name_H-M   'P 1'
#
loop_
_entity.id
_entity.type
_entity.pdbx_description
1 polymer ?
#
loop_
_entity_poly.entity_id
_entity_poly.type
_entity_poly.pdbx_seq_one_letter_code
_entity_poly.pdbx_strand_id
1 'polypeptide(L)'
;MNSFVQTLLFTTAAGAALRPRQTNDGCCFQLASVGMVNGTVLEDHVGDLLLGGTFQQGGFCLDKTNNTIKDSLGHNCFMRAPDYQFECYQGAIGTTAFDIASPKADGKSYLTYDNSPGVFYACPIDSESYDIYSSDKTDKSGCVPVSLALLDETAACSATATAGNSTLSIRSKTARRTAHQIASPTRPLRRQSSSKTCSINPSAPSLAPYQLSHGNSSVPNSSNETSAEVIISRNYSAVFDYAIPDTFPPTNSTGESSLCALQFRMPVCTSLPKGYPCYSFSGLEQEVLANSGMTFHLVDDDGNAPWNNTELHQVFPGENTIIGTFECGQVPGYGESRKMSWHVSSVRDFALEFLQAGVGKSAQFQDGVGAWIVPCQ
;
A
#
# COMPACT_ATOMS: atom_id res chain seq x y z
N MET A 1 -53.37 30.35 32.50
CA MET A 1 -51.92 30.60 32.63
C MET A 1 -51.21 29.76 31.58
N ASN A 2 -50.33 30.40 30.82
CA ASN A 2 -49.88 29.98 29.51
C ASN A 2 -48.92 28.77 29.50
N SER A 3 -49.09 27.98 28.43
CA SER A 3 -48.21 27.03 27.75
C SER A 3 -46.70 27.20 27.93
N PHE A 4 -45.96 26.08 27.99
CA PHE A 4 -44.69 25.92 27.26
C PHE A 4 -44.51 24.45 26.83
N VAL A 5 -44.80 24.18 25.56
CA VAL A 5 -44.36 22.98 24.83
C VAL A 5 -42.97 23.28 24.28
N GLN A 6 -41.97 22.47 24.63
CA GLN A 6 -40.59 22.65 24.20
C GLN A 6 -40.30 21.67 23.05
N THR A 7 -40.53 22.13 21.82
CA THR A 7 -40.23 21.40 20.59
C THR A 7 -38.73 21.54 20.29
N LEU A 8 -37.96 20.46 20.48
CA LEU A 8 -36.58 20.40 19.97
C LEU A 8 -36.63 20.13 18.46
N LEU A 9 -36.28 21.15 17.68
CA LEU A 9 -35.96 21.04 16.26
C LEU A 9 -34.51 20.55 16.13
N PHE A 10 -34.33 19.30 15.73
CA PHE A 10 -33.04 18.82 15.20
C PHE A 10 -32.93 19.26 13.74
N THR A 11 -32.23 20.36 13.49
CA THR A 11 -31.82 20.73 12.13
C THR A 11 -30.58 19.92 11.76
N THR A 12 -30.74 18.88 10.96
CA THR A 12 -29.62 18.23 10.27
C THR A 12 -29.03 19.23 9.29
N ALA A 13 -27.87 19.79 9.62
CA ALA A 13 -27.07 20.53 8.66
C ALA A 13 -26.53 19.52 7.63
N ALA A 14 -27.22 19.38 6.51
CA ALA A 14 -26.62 18.81 5.31
C ALA A 14 -25.56 19.81 4.85
N GLY A 15 -24.34 19.64 5.33
CA GLY A 15 -23.18 20.28 4.73
C GLY A 15 -23.04 19.70 3.34
N ALA A 16 -23.60 20.38 2.33
CA ALA A 16 -23.20 20.18 0.95
C ALA A 16 -21.74 20.60 0.88
N ALA A 17 -20.84 19.64 1.13
CA ALA A 17 -19.45 19.78 0.79
C ALA A 17 -19.43 19.96 -0.73
N LEU A 18 -19.34 21.21 -1.17
CA LEU A 18 -18.97 21.57 -2.54
C LEU A 18 -17.53 21.08 -2.74
N ARG A 19 -17.37 19.77 -2.94
CA ARG A 19 -16.12 19.20 -3.43
C ARG A 19 -15.87 19.80 -4.82
N PRO A 20 -14.62 20.09 -5.18
CA PRO A 20 -14.31 20.57 -6.52
C PRO A 20 -14.91 19.56 -7.50
N ARG A 21 -15.84 20.04 -8.34
CA ARG A 21 -16.33 19.32 -9.52
C ARG A 21 -15.10 18.75 -10.20
N GLN A 22 -14.87 17.43 -10.12
CA GLN A 22 -13.66 16.81 -10.65
C GLN A 22 -13.55 17.24 -12.11
N THR A 23 -12.55 18.06 -12.42
CA THR A 23 -12.33 18.69 -13.73
C THR A 23 -11.68 17.70 -14.71
N ASN A 24 -12.11 16.44 -14.68
CA ASN A 24 -11.63 15.42 -15.58
C ASN A 24 -12.68 15.24 -16.67
N ASP A 25 -12.27 15.28 -17.93
CA ASP A 25 -13.11 15.05 -19.12
C ASP A 25 -13.60 13.59 -19.25
N GLY A 26 -13.64 12.83 -18.15
CA GLY A 26 -13.93 11.39 -18.09
C GLY A 26 -15.17 11.04 -17.25
N CYS A 27 -15.60 9.78 -17.29
CA CYS A 27 -16.73 9.29 -16.49
C CYS A 27 -16.29 9.12 -15.03
N CYS A 28 -16.72 10.02 -14.15
CA CYS A 28 -16.44 9.93 -12.72
C CYS A 28 -17.73 9.98 -11.91
N PHE A 29 -17.76 9.32 -10.77
CA PHE A 29 -18.93 9.13 -9.94
C PHE A 29 -18.53 8.73 -8.51
N GLN A 30 -19.48 8.76 -7.60
CA GLN A 30 -19.40 8.06 -6.32
C GLN A 30 -20.28 6.82 -6.38
N LEU A 31 -20.14 5.93 -5.39
CA LEU A 31 -20.95 4.71 -5.30
C LEU A 31 -21.81 4.72 -4.04
N ALA A 32 -23.00 4.12 -4.13
CA ALA A 32 -23.83 3.79 -2.99
C ALA A 32 -24.50 2.42 -3.18
N SER A 33 -24.62 1.67 -2.10
CA SER A 33 -25.34 0.41 -2.11
C SER A 33 -26.84 0.63 -2.14
N VAL A 34 -27.52 -0.23 -2.90
CA VAL A 34 -28.96 -0.38 -2.98
C VAL A 34 -29.28 -1.84 -2.69
N GLY A 35 -30.02 -2.09 -1.62
CA GLY A 35 -30.38 -3.44 -1.19
C GLY A 35 -30.81 -3.48 0.28
N MET A 36 -30.44 -4.58 0.96
CA MET A 36 -30.70 -4.73 2.40
C MET A 36 -29.77 -3.86 3.26
N VAL A 37 -28.55 -3.64 2.79
CA VAL A 37 -27.64 -2.61 3.32
C VAL A 37 -27.64 -1.45 2.32
N ASN A 38 -27.97 -0.26 2.80
CA ASN A 38 -27.97 0.98 2.02
C ASN A 38 -27.01 1.96 2.68
N GLY A 39 -26.07 2.48 1.90
CA GLY A 39 -25.07 3.43 2.36
C GLY A 39 -24.19 3.89 1.22
N THR A 40 -23.51 5.01 1.40
CA THR A 40 -22.45 5.42 0.47
C THR A 40 -21.26 4.48 0.62
N VAL A 41 -20.59 4.17 -0.49
CA VAL A 41 -19.31 3.47 -0.44
C VAL A 41 -18.27 4.42 0.10
N LEU A 42 -17.71 4.05 1.24
CA LEU A 42 -16.59 4.73 1.85
C LEU A 42 -15.31 4.03 1.41
N GLU A 43 -14.23 4.80 1.38
CA GLU A 43 -12.91 4.31 1.07
C GLU A 43 -12.02 4.64 2.26
N ASP A 44 -11.39 3.62 2.82
CA ASP A 44 -10.36 3.83 3.82
C ASP A 44 -9.01 4.19 3.17
N HIS A 45 -7.99 4.38 3.99
CA HIS A 45 -6.67 4.82 3.52
C HIS A 45 -5.79 3.69 2.98
N VAL A 46 -6.23 2.43 3.03
CA VAL A 46 -5.56 1.29 2.38
C VAL A 46 -6.24 0.90 1.07
N GLY A 47 -7.37 1.52 0.74
CA GLY A 47 -8.11 1.28 -0.50
C GLY A 47 -9.24 0.26 -0.36
N ASP A 48 -9.59 -0.11 0.87
CA ASP A 48 -10.70 -1.01 1.13
C ASP A 48 -12.01 -0.24 1.00
N LEU A 49 -12.98 -0.85 0.32
CA LEU A 49 -14.28 -0.25 0.05
C LEU A 49 -15.32 -0.78 1.02
N LEU A 50 -15.86 0.13 1.82
CA LEU A 50 -16.68 -0.18 2.97
C LEU A 50 -18.09 0.40 2.81
N LEU A 51 -19.09 -0.30 3.35
CA LEU A 51 -20.41 0.26 3.62
C LEU A 51 -20.54 0.46 5.12
N GLY A 52 -20.80 1.71 5.54
CA GLY A 52 -20.86 2.07 6.96
C GLY A 52 -19.48 2.39 7.56
N GLY A 53 -19.47 2.89 8.80
CA GLY A 53 -18.27 3.42 9.46
C GLY A 53 -18.07 4.93 9.32
N THR A 54 -16.85 5.41 9.60
CA THR A 54 -16.52 6.85 9.70
C THR A 54 -15.54 7.35 8.63
N PHE A 55 -15.30 6.55 7.59
CA PHE A 55 -14.40 6.92 6.50
C PHE A 55 -15.04 7.93 5.53
N GLN A 56 -14.23 8.48 4.65
CA GLN A 56 -14.70 9.43 3.65
C GLN A 56 -15.37 8.70 2.49
N GLN A 57 -16.36 9.34 1.88
CA GLN A 57 -16.98 8.81 0.67
C GLN A 57 -15.96 8.75 -0.47
N GLY A 58 -15.82 7.54 -1.04
CA GLY A 58 -14.94 7.25 -2.17
C GLY A 58 -15.39 7.95 -3.44
N GLY A 59 -14.42 8.33 -4.28
CA GLY A 59 -14.67 8.92 -5.59
C GLY A 59 -13.97 8.10 -6.66
N PHE A 60 -14.67 7.80 -7.75
CA PHE A 60 -14.22 6.83 -8.75
C PHE A 60 -14.31 7.43 -10.15
N CYS A 61 -13.40 7.03 -11.03
CA CYS A 61 -13.40 7.37 -12.45
C CYS A 61 -13.24 6.10 -13.29
N LEU A 62 -14.22 5.82 -14.14
CA LEU A 62 -14.21 4.74 -15.11
C LEU A 62 -13.55 5.19 -16.41
N ASP A 63 -12.48 4.51 -16.79
CA ASP A 63 -11.92 4.56 -18.13
C ASP A 63 -12.65 3.56 -19.02
N LYS A 64 -13.57 4.08 -19.84
CA LYS A 64 -14.38 3.29 -20.79
C LYS A 64 -13.56 2.66 -21.93
N THR A 65 -12.28 3.01 -22.08
CA THR A 65 -11.43 2.45 -23.15
C THR A 65 -10.88 1.08 -22.76
N ASN A 66 -10.56 0.91 -21.48
CA ASN A 66 -9.98 -0.31 -20.92
C ASN A 66 -10.87 -0.97 -19.86
N ASN A 67 -12.04 -0.40 -19.58
CA ASN A 67 -13.00 -0.87 -18.57
C ASN A 67 -12.37 -0.98 -17.18
N THR A 68 -11.49 -0.04 -16.82
CA THR A 68 -10.89 0.00 -15.47
C THR A 68 -11.41 1.18 -14.68
N ILE A 69 -11.59 0.99 -13.37
CA ILE A 69 -11.91 2.07 -12.44
C ILE A 69 -10.65 2.50 -11.72
N LYS A 70 -10.51 3.81 -11.54
CA LYS A 70 -9.57 4.38 -10.59
C LYS A 70 -10.28 5.15 -9.49
N ASP A 71 -9.73 5.14 -8.29
CA ASP A 71 -10.19 6.00 -7.21
C ASP A 71 -9.77 7.47 -7.42
N SER A 72 -10.05 8.31 -6.43
CA SER A 72 -9.71 9.74 -6.45
C SER A 72 -8.22 10.02 -6.32
N LEU A 73 -7.43 9.03 -5.89
CA LEU A 73 -5.98 9.06 -5.73
C LEU A 73 -5.24 8.47 -6.95
N GLY A 74 -5.98 7.88 -7.89
CA GLY A 74 -5.45 7.25 -9.10
C GLY A 74 -5.06 5.79 -8.95
N HIS A 75 -5.42 5.14 -7.84
CA HIS A 75 -5.29 3.71 -7.60
C HIS A 75 -6.25 2.93 -8.49
N ASN A 76 -5.87 1.75 -8.98
CA ASN A 76 -6.80 0.95 -9.78
C ASN A 76 -7.67 0.09 -8.86
N CYS A 77 -8.97 0.08 -9.14
CA CYS A 77 -9.93 -0.73 -8.43
C CYS A 77 -10.17 -2.06 -9.16
N PHE A 78 -10.33 -3.15 -8.41
CA PHE A 78 -10.55 -4.50 -8.95
C PHE A 78 -11.08 -5.46 -7.87
N MET A 79 -11.51 -6.65 -8.30
CA MET A 79 -11.87 -7.75 -7.40
C MET A 79 -10.61 -8.57 -7.08
N ARG A 80 -10.11 -8.49 -5.85
CA ARG A 80 -8.86 -9.17 -5.45
C ARG A 80 -9.10 -10.64 -5.17
N ALA A 81 -8.49 -11.52 -5.95
CA ALA A 81 -8.45 -12.96 -5.65
C ALA A 81 -7.59 -13.24 -4.40
N PRO A 82 -7.87 -14.30 -3.62
CA PRO A 82 -8.90 -15.33 -3.86
C PRO A 82 -10.29 -15.01 -3.30
N ASP A 83 -10.40 -13.99 -2.44
CA ASP A 83 -11.66 -13.70 -1.73
C ASP A 83 -12.63 -12.85 -2.55
N TYR A 84 -12.16 -12.29 -3.68
CA TYR A 84 -12.89 -11.44 -4.60
C TYR A 84 -13.47 -10.19 -3.92
N GLN A 85 -12.71 -9.58 -3.01
CA GLN A 85 -13.05 -8.30 -2.38
C GLN A 85 -12.88 -7.15 -3.37
N PHE A 86 -13.81 -6.19 -3.35
CA PHE A 86 -13.74 -5.01 -4.19
C PHE A 86 -12.93 -3.91 -3.51
N GLU A 87 -11.76 -3.59 -4.06
CA GLU A 87 -10.79 -2.69 -3.43
C GLU A 87 -10.03 -1.87 -4.49
N CYS A 88 -9.37 -0.79 -4.07
CA CYS A 88 -8.60 0.13 -4.91
C CYS A 88 -7.13 0.22 -4.46
N TYR A 89 -6.17 -0.28 -5.25
CA TYR A 89 -4.75 -0.31 -4.85
C TYR A 89 -3.81 0.41 -5.81
N GLN A 90 -2.79 1.05 -5.25
CA GLN A 90 -1.75 1.71 -6.01
C GLN A 90 -0.89 0.70 -6.79
N GLY A 91 -0.70 0.93 -8.09
CA GLY A 91 0.23 0.16 -8.92
C GLY A 91 -0.21 -1.27 -9.28
N ALA A 92 -1.16 -1.85 -8.54
CA ALA A 92 -1.84 -3.08 -8.95
C ALA A 92 -2.79 -2.77 -10.11
N ILE A 93 -2.83 -3.63 -11.12
CA ILE A 93 -3.85 -3.62 -12.18
C ILE A 93 -4.51 -4.98 -12.10
N GLY A 94 -5.68 -5.05 -11.47
CA GLY A 94 -6.48 -6.26 -11.53
C GLY A 94 -7.06 -6.50 -12.92
N THR A 95 -7.57 -7.70 -13.13
CA THR A 95 -8.17 -8.11 -14.41
C THR A 95 -9.66 -7.78 -14.52
N THR A 96 -10.26 -7.19 -13.48
CA THR A 96 -11.69 -6.89 -13.43
C THR A 96 -12.04 -5.82 -14.45
N ALA A 97 -12.96 -6.14 -15.35
CA ALA A 97 -13.50 -5.22 -16.33
C ALA A 97 -14.82 -4.64 -15.81
N PHE A 98 -14.85 -3.35 -15.52
CA PHE A 98 -16.03 -2.64 -15.04
C PHE A 98 -16.80 -1.97 -16.17
N ASP A 99 -18.13 -1.91 -16.02
CA ASP A 99 -19.01 -1.18 -16.93
C ASP A 99 -20.21 -0.61 -16.17
N ILE A 100 -20.93 0.33 -16.78
CA ILE A 100 -22.12 0.97 -16.22
C ILE A 100 -23.35 0.43 -16.95
N ALA A 101 -24.19 -0.31 -16.22
CA ALA A 101 -25.49 -0.72 -16.71
C ALA A 101 -26.39 0.49 -16.95
N SER A 102 -27.21 0.40 -18.01
CA SER A 102 -28.23 1.40 -18.31
C SER A 102 -29.14 1.66 -17.11
N PRO A 103 -29.65 2.90 -16.94
CA PRO A 103 -30.50 3.24 -15.82
C PRO A 103 -31.66 2.26 -15.64
N LYS A 104 -31.88 1.78 -14.42
CA LYS A 104 -33.07 0.98 -14.09
C LYS A 104 -34.30 1.90 -13.98
N ALA A 105 -35.47 1.33 -13.68
CA ALA A 105 -36.72 2.07 -13.56
C ALA A 105 -36.71 3.16 -12.46
N ASP A 106 -35.75 3.10 -11.53
CA ASP A 106 -35.49 4.09 -10.50
C ASP A 106 -34.68 5.31 -11.01
N GLY A 107 -34.27 5.30 -12.28
CA GLY A 107 -33.47 6.35 -12.89
C GLY A 107 -31.98 6.30 -12.54
N LYS A 108 -31.52 5.28 -11.79
CA LYS A 108 -30.12 5.15 -11.39
C LYS A 108 -29.36 4.22 -12.32
N SER A 109 -28.13 4.61 -12.66
CA SER A 109 -27.16 3.75 -13.33
C SER A 109 -26.44 2.88 -12.29
N TYR A 110 -26.04 1.68 -12.67
CA TYR A 110 -25.46 0.70 -11.76
C TYR A 110 -24.11 0.21 -12.25
N LEU A 111 -23.16 0.05 -11.33
CA LEU A 111 -21.88 -0.56 -11.62
C LEU A 111 -22.05 -2.06 -11.88
N THR A 112 -21.37 -2.54 -12.89
CA THR A 112 -21.25 -3.96 -13.26
C THR A 112 -19.78 -4.31 -13.44
N TYR A 113 -19.46 -5.61 -13.39
CA TYR A 113 -18.10 -6.11 -13.57
C TYR A 113 -18.11 -7.45 -14.30
N ASP A 114 -17.08 -7.75 -15.08
CA ASP A 114 -16.80 -9.03 -15.75
C ASP A 114 -18.01 -9.62 -16.50
N ASN A 115 -18.82 -8.75 -17.12
CA ASN A 115 -20.08 -9.08 -17.81
C ASN A 115 -21.16 -9.71 -16.91
N SER A 116 -21.06 -9.55 -15.60
CA SER A 116 -22.04 -9.97 -14.60
C SER A 116 -23.19 -8.96 -14.48
N PRO A 117 -24.34 -9.33 -13.89
CA PRO A 117 -25.49 -8.43 -13.72
C PRO A 117 -25.28 -7.31 -12.68
N GLY A 118 -24.07 -7.15 -12.12
CA GLY A 118 -23.77 -6.12 -11.12
C GLY A 118 -24.29 -6.43 -9.73
N VAL A 119 -24.29 -7.71 -9.34
CA VAL A 119 -24.58 -8.13 -7.97
C VAL A 119 -23.27 -8.21 -7.18
N PHE A 120 -23.25 -7.52 -6.05
CA PHE A 120 -22.18 -7.51 -5.07
C PHE A 120 -22.71 -8.09 -3.76
N TYR A 121 -21.81 -8.43 -2.85
CA TYR A 121 -22.15 -8.92 -1.51
C TYR A 121 -21.54 -8.01 -0.45
N ALA A 122 -22.38 -7.47 0.43
CA ALA A 122 -21.93 -6.78 1.63
C ALA A 122 -21.78 -7.81 2.75
N CYS A 123 -20.55 -8.06 3.21
CA CYS A 123 -20.25 -9.01 4.27
C CYS A 123 -19.88 -8.25 5.56
N PRO A 124 -20.52 -8.53 6.70
CA PRO A 124 -20.29 -7.79 7.93
C PRO A 124 -18.86 -8.01 8.45
N ILE A 125 -18.19 -6.91 8.79
CA ILE A 125 -16.92 -6.91 9.52
C ILE A 125 -17.23 -6.83 11.03
N ASP A 126 -18.17 -5.94 11.36
CA ASP A 126 -18.72 -5.73 12.69
C ASP A 126 -20.23 -5.40 12.63
N SER A 127 -20.77 -4.78 13.68
CA SER A 127 -22.20 -4.42 13.75
C SER A 127 -22.61 -3.25 12.86
N GLU A 128 -21.66 -2.44 12.39
CA GLU A 128 -21.93 -1.17 11.71
C GLU A 128 -21.25 -1.05 10.33
N SER A 129 -20.35 -1.97 9.99
CA SER A 129 -19.55 -1.91 8.76
C SER A 129 -19.51 -3.23 7.99
N TYR A 130 -19.40 -3.11 6.66
CA TYR A 130 -19.40 -4.22 5.73
C TYR A 130 -18.34 -4.02 4.65
N ASP A 131 -17.61 -5.08 4.34
CA ASP A 131 -16.77 -5.17 3.13
C ASP A 131 -17.62 -5.54 1.92
N ILE A 132 -17.19 -5.10 0.74
CA ILE A 132 -17.89 -5.33 -0.52
C ILE A 132 -17.15 -6.41 -1.32
N TYR A 133 -17.87 -7.43 -1.76
CA TYR A 133 -17.33 -8.56 -2.52
C TYR A 133 -18.05 -8.78 -3.85
N SER A 134 -17.37 -9.42 -4.78
CA SER A 134 -17.97 -9.96 -5.99
C SER A 134 -18.84 -11.20 -5.70
N SER A 135 -19.62 -11.60 -6.69
CA SER A 135 -20.43 -12.82 -6.65
C SER A 135 -19.61 -14.10 -6.72
N ASP A 136 -18.31 -14.01 -7.03
CA ASP A 136 -17.37 -15.13 -7.07
C ASP A 136 -16.82 -15.50 -5.70
N LYS A 137 -17.05 -14.68 -4.66
CA LYS A 137 -16.68 -15.02 -3.27
C LYS A 137 -17.23 -16.40 -2.92
N THR A 138 -16.36 -17.31 -2.50
CA THR A 138 -16.74 -18.72 -2.26
C THR A 138 -17.65 -18.86 -1.03
N ASP A 139 -17.25 -18.28 0.10
CA ASP A 139 -18.06 -18.24 1.32
C ASP A 139 -18.87 -16.95 1.40
N LYS A 140 -20.20 -17.08 1.34
CA LYS A 140 -21.14 -15.95 1.42
C LYS A 140 -21.94 -15.96 2.73
N SER A 141 -21.52 -16.76 3.72
CA SER A 141 -22.19 -16.87 5.00
C SER A 141 -22.24 -15.51 5.70
N GLY A 142 -23.45 -15.08 6.09
CA GLY A 142 -23.67 -13.78 6.74
C GLY A 142 -23.65 -12.57 5.80
N CYS A 143 -23.27 -12.73 4.53
CA CYS A 143 -23.27 -11.65 3.56
C CYS A 143 -24.66 -11.43 2.95
N VAL A 144 -24.92 -10.20 2.51
CA VAL A 144 -26.20 -9.83 1.88
C VAL A 144 -25.97 -9.24 0.48
N PRO A 145 -26.82 -9.59 -0.51
CA PRO A 145 -26.66 -9.06 -1.86
C PRO A 145 -27.02 -7.57 -1.92
N VAL A 146 -26.21 -6.80 -2.63
CA VAL A 146 -26.40 -5.38 -2.90
C VAL A 146 -26.08 -5.06 -4.36
N SER A 147 -26.66 -3.98 -4.87
CA SER A 147 -26.24 -3.35 -6.14
C SER A 147 -25.53 -2.04 -5.83
N LEU A 148 -24.51 -1.67 -6.60
CA LEU A 148 -23.82 -0.40 -6.42
C LEU A 148 -24.33 0.60 -7.46
N ALA A 149 -25.11 1.58 -7.01
CA ALA A 149 -25.61 2.68 -7.82
C ALA A 149 -24.56 3.80 -7.91
N LEU A 150 -24.50 4.44 -9.07
CA LEU A 150 -23.71 5.65 -9.25
C LEU A 150 -24.42 6.83 -8.58
N LEU A 151 -23.62 7.73 -8.00
CA LEU A 151 -24.03 9.02 -7.46
C LEU A 151 -23.15 10.11 -8.05
N ASP A 152 -23.70 11.31 -8.20
CA ASP A 152 -23.01 12.52 -8.66
C ASP A 152 -22.18 12.29 -9.93
N GLU A 153 -22.69 11.48 -10.87
CA GLU A 153 -21.96 11.11 -12.07
C GLU A 153 -21.73 12.28 -13.03
N THR A 154 -20.56 12.29 -13.66
CA THR A 154 -20.27 13.25 -14.73
C THR A 154 -21.04 12.90 -16.00
N ALA A 155 -21.32 13.91 -16.85
CA ALA A 155 -22.05 13.70 -18.11
C ALA A 155 -21.36 12.70 -19.07
N ALA A 156 -20.04 12.49 -18.92
CA ALA A 156 -19.28 11.51 -19.69
C ALA A 156 -19.69 10.05 -19.38
N CYS A 157 -20.32 9.78 -18.22
CA CYS A 157 -20.85 8.46 -17.89
C CYS A 157 -22.04 8.06 -18.76
N SER A 158 -22.89 9.02 -19.15
CA SER A 158 -24.09 8.77 -19.94
C SER A 158 -23.88 8.86 -21.45
N ALA A 159 -22.69 9.29 -21.90
CA ALA A 159 -22.37 9.34 -23.32
C ALA A 159 -22.18 7.92 -23.89
N THR A 160 -23.22 7.40 -24.53
CA THR A 160 -23.12 6.28 -25.47
C THR A 160 -22.24 6.75 -26.63
N ALA A 161 -21.12 6.04 -26.87
CA ALA A 161 -20.22 6.32 -27.97
C ALA A 161 -20.98 6.31 -29.31
N THR A 162 -21.39 7.48 -29.75
CA THR A 162 -21.87 7.70 -31.11
C THR A 162 -20.96 8.77 -31.70
N ALA A 163 -20.06 8.33 -32.57
CA ALA A 163 -19.29 9.22 -33.42
C ALA A 163 -20.27 10.14 -34.15
N GLY A 164 -20.28 11.42 -33.77
CA GLY A 164 -21.24 12.39 -34.26
C GLY A 164 -20.60 13.77 -34.28
N ASN A 165 -19.98 14.07 -35.41
CA ASN A 165 -19.48 15.39 -35.79
C ASN A 165 -20.53 16.46 -35.49
N SER A 166 -20.25 17.40 -34.60
CA SER A 166 -20.98 18.68 -34.52
C SER A 166 -20.11 19.76 -33.89
N THR A 167 -19.60 20.59 -34.79
CA THR A 167 -19.10 21.94 -34.61
C THR A 167 -20.01 22.84 -33.80
N LEU A 168 -19.40 23.89 -33.22
CA LEU A 168 -19.90 25.17 -32.67
C LEU A 168 -19.57 25.29 -31.16
N SER A 169 -19.12 26.41 -30.61
CA SER A 169 -18.70 27.70 -31.14
C SER A 169 -17.98 28.45 -30.00
N ILE A 170 -17.02 29.27 -30.40
CA ILE A 170 -16.11 30.15 -29.66
C ILE A 170 -16.78 30.94 -28.52
N ARG A 171 -16.09 31.04 -27.37
CA ARG A 171 -15.94 32.36 -26.70
C ARG A 171 -14.62 32.50 -25.94
N SER A 172 -13.57 32.84 -26.68
CA SER A 172 -12.31 33.36 -26.13
C SER A 172 -12.59 34.70 -25.44
N LYS A 173 -12.40 34.75 -24.12
CA LYS A 173 -12.13 36.00 -23.41
C LYS A 173 -10.68 35.99 -22.97
N THR A 174 -9.88 36.74 -23.72
CA THR A 174 -8.55 37.20 -23.34
C THR A 174 -8.63 37.97 -22.02
N ALA A 175 -7.95 37.48 -20.98
CA ALA A 175 -7.64 38.25 -19.79
C ALA A 175 -6.16 38.05 -19.44
N ARG A 176 -5.54 39.17 -19.09
CA ARG A 176 -4.12 39.48 -19.11
C ARG A 176 -3.45 39.03 -17.80
N ARG A 177 -2.15 38.69 -17.89
CA ARG A 177 -1.21 38.33 -16.82
C ARG A 177 -1.40 39.14 -15.52
N THR A 178 -1.41 38.42 -14.40
CA THR A 178 -0.70 38.80 -13.17
C THR A 178 -0.15 37.52 -12.53
N ALA A 179 1.17 37.35 -12.59
CA ALA A 179 1.87 36.33 -11.83
C ALA A 179 2.00 36.82 -10.39
N HIS A 180 1.21 36.25 -9.48
CA HIS A 180 1.50 36.31 -8.04
C HIS A 180 2.10 34.97 -7.63
N GLN A 181 3.41 35.00 -7.38
CA GLN A 181 4.10 33.97 -6.62
C GLN A 181 3.48 33.91 -5.22
N ILE A 182 2.86 32.79 -4.89
CA ILE A 182 2.56 32.43 -3.50
C ILE A 182 3.57 31.34 -3.15
N ALA A 183 4.52 31.70 -2.29
CA ALA A 183 5.49 30.80 -1.73
C ALA A 183 4.79 29.79 -0.81
N SER A 184 4.96 28.51 -1.11
CA SER A 184 4.61 27.42 -0.21
C SER A 184 5.51 27.46 1.04
N PRO A 185 4.98 27.26 2.25
CA PRO A 185 5.82 27.17 3.44
C PRO A 185 6.49 25.79 3.48
N THR A 186 7.72 25.71 2.98
CA THR A 186 8.61 24.56 3.22
C THR A 186 8.96 24.56 4.71
N ARG A 187 8.32 23.69 5.49
CA ARG A 187 8.70 23.43 6.88
C ARG A 187 10.02 22.66 6.86
N PRO A 188 11.12 23.17 7.42
CA PRO A 188 12.37 22.41 7.46
C PRO A 188 12.20 21.26 8.47
N LEU A 189 12.35 20.04 7.97
CA LEU A 189 12.58 18.86 8.81
C LEU A 189 13.85 19.12 9.62
N ARG A 190 13.67 19.21 10.94
CA ARG A 190 14.72 19.35 11.93
C ARG A 190 15.51 18.03 11.97
N ARG A 191 16.50 17.90 11.08
CA ARG A 191 17.57 16.90 11.21
C ARG A 191 18.47 17.32 12.37
N GLN A 192 18.46 16.57 13.46
CA GLN A 192 19.54 16.62 14.42
C GLN A 192 19.66 15.30 15.21
N SER A 193 20.51 14.39 14.72
CA SER A 193 21.68 13.91 15.46
C SER A 193 22.66 13.26 14.46
N SER A 194 23.95 13.38 14.72
CA SER A 194 25.05 13.01 13.83
C SER A 194 25.23 11.49 13.75
N SER A 195 24.62 10.84 12.75
CA SER A 195 25.07 9.52 12.31
C SER A 195 26.15 9.69 11.24
N LYS A 196 27.21 8.87 11.30
CA LYS A 196 28.17 8.77 10.19
C LYS A 196 27.37 8.41 8.93
N THR A 197 27.38 9.29 7.93
CA THR A 197 26.63 9.08 6.68
C THR A 197 27.24 7.90 5.93
N CYS A 198 26.54 6.77 5.84
CA CYS A 198 26.94 5.63 5.02
C CYS A 198 26.56 5.90 3.56
N SER A 199 27.54 6.01 2.68
CA SER A 199 27.32 6.05 1.23
C SER A 199 27.57 4.65 0.67
N ILE A 200 26.68 4.16 -0.20
CA ILE A 200 26.82 2.82 -0.79
C ILE A 200 27.08 2.96 -2.28
N ASN A 201 28.10 2.24 -2.76
CA ASN A 201 28.35 2.13 -4.19
C ASN A 201 27.34 1.16 -4.81
N PRO A 202 26.67 1.53 -5.92
CA PRO A 202 25.73 0.64 -6.60
C PRO A 202 26.31 -0.72 -7.01
N SER A 203 27.63 -0.82 -7.19
CA SER A 203 28.34 -2.06 -7.54
C SER A 203 28.91 -2.79 -6.31
N ALA A 204 28.62 -2.33 -5.09
CA ALA A 204 29.09 -2.96 -3.88
C ALA A 204 28.47 -4.36 -3.70
N PRO A 205 29.24 -5.35 -3.22
CA PRO A 205 28.69 -6.66 -2.90
C PRO A 205 27.65 -6.53 -1.76
N SER A 206 26.65 -7.40 -1.78
CA SER A 206 25.57 -7.42 -0.80
C SER A 206 25.45 -8.83 -0.22
N LEU A 207 25.20 -8.95 1.09
CA LEU A 207 24.93 -10.22 1.75
C LEU A 207 23.45 -10.34 2.08
N ALA A 208 22.83 -11.41 1.58
CA ALA A 208 21.50 -11.84 1.98
C ALA A 208 21.55 -12.55 3.34
N PRO A 209 20.43 -12.66 4.06
CA PRO A 209 20.33 -13.57 5.20
C PRO A 209 20.51 -15.02 4.72
N TYR A 210 21.19 -15.83 5.52
CA TYR A 210 21.33 -17.27 5.21
C TYR A 210 20.09 -18.06 5.64
N GLN A 211 19.30 -17.50 6.56
CA GLN A 211 18.09 -18.11 7.11
C GLN A 211 17.07 -17.03 7.48
N LEU A 212 15.79 -17.39 7.35
CA LEU A 212 14.66 -16.63 7.86
C LEU A 212 13.89 -17.50 8.85
N SER A 213 13.31 -16.87 9.87
CA SER A 213 12.35 -17.53 10.76
C SER A 213 11.18 -16.61 11.10
N HIS A 214 9.98 -17.19 11.32
CA HIS A 214 8.78 -16.43 11.65
C HIS A 214 8.58 -16.36 13.17
N GLY A 215 8.26 -15.18 13.68
CA GLY A 215 8.17 -14.91 15.11
C GLY A 215 6.86 -15.34 15.80
N ASN A 216 5.89 -15.92 15.07
CA ASN A 216 4.61 -16.38 15.66
C ASN A 216 4.26 -17.83 15.28
N SER A 217 3.95 -18.64 16.31
CA SER A 217 4.01 -20.11 16.35
C SER A 217 2.76 -20.87 15.82
N SER A 218 2.00 -20.34 14.87
CA SER A 218 0.82 -21.05 14.31
C SER A 218 1.02 -21.65 12.92
N VAL A 219 2.17 -21.44 12.29
CA VAL A 219 2.58 -22.22 11.12
C VAL A 219 3.33 -23.45 11.64
N PRO A 220 2.89 -24.69 11.34
CA PRO A 220 3.62 -25.87 11.75
C PRO A 220 5.00 -25.82 11.09
N ASN A 221 6.02 -25.82 11.94
CA ASN A 221 7.43 -25.93 11.56
C ASN A 221 7.66 -27.32 10.94
N SER A 222 7.21 -27.54 9.70
CA SER A 222 7.59 -28.71 8.93
C SER A 222 8.99 -28.47 8.37
N SER A 223 9.98 -28.96 9.11
CA SER A 223 11.25 -29.48 8.62
C SER A 223 11.98 -28.69 7.51
N ASN A 224 13.08 -28.04 7.88
CA ASN A 224 14.26 -27.79 7.03
C ASN A 224 14.05 -27.06 5.68
N GLU A 225 12.91 -26.44 5.43
CA GLU A 225 12.74 -25.51 4.32
C GLU A 225 12.92 -24.09 4.84
N THR A 226 14.08 -23.49 4.57
CA THR A 226 14.26 -22.03 4.64
C THR A 226 13.34 -21.40 3.61
N SER A 227 12.08 -21.19 3.96
CA SER A 227 11.17 -20.41 3.13
C SER A 227 11.73 -19.01 2.98
N ALA A 228 11.85 -18.54 1.74
CA ALA A 228 12.23 -17.17 1.45
C ALA A 228 11.06 -16.19 1.68
N GLU A 229 9.87 -16.70 2.01
CA GLU A 229 8.67 -15.89 2.21
C GLU A 229 8.68 -15.17 3.57
N VAL A 230 8.46 -13.87 3.52
CA VAL A 230 8.43 -12.97 4.66
C VAL A 230 7.06 -12.33 4.74
N ILE A 231 6.43 -12.40 5.92
CA ILE A 231 5.19 -11.70 6.23
C ILE A 231 5.44 -10.87 7.49
N ILE A 232 5.23 -9.56 7.36
CA ILE A 232 5.33 -8.59 8.46
C ILE A 232 3.96 -7.91 8.54
N SER A 233 3.27 -8.09 9.66
CA SER A 233 1.97 -7.44 9.92
C SER A 233 1.74 -7.33 11.42
N ARG A 234 0.56 -6.87 11.86
CA ARG A 234 0.22 -6.83 13.30
C ARG A 234 0.44 -8.16 14.01
N ASN A 235 0.18 -9.28 13.32
CA ASN A 235 0.22 -10.63 13.89
C ASN A 235 1.43 -11.45 13.44
N TYR A 236 2.24 -10.95 12.51
CA TYR A 236 3.36 -11.68 11.95
C TYR A 236 4.64 -10.85 11.99
N SER A 237 5.74 -11.50 12.35
CA SER A 237 7.08 -10.92 12.39
C SER A 237 8.07 -11.91 11.81
N ALA A 238 9.25 -11.41 11.42
CA ALA A 238 10.29 -12.22 10.83
C ALA A 238 11.65 -11.94 11.50
N VAL A 239 12.52 -12.94 11.54
CA VAL A 239 13.92 -12.81 11.96
C VAL A 239 14.80 -13.08 10.75
N PHE A 240 15.76 -12.20 10.53
CA PHE A 240 16.74 -12.29 9.45
C PHE A 240 18.09 -12.65 10.05
N ASP A 241 18.60 -13.84 9.74
CA ASP A 241 19.87 -14.34 10.26
C ASP A 241 20.98 -14.19 9.23
N TYR A 242 22.08 -13.54 9.62
CA TYR A 242 23.23 -13.25 8.78
C TYR A 242 24.50 -13.88 9.33
N ALA A 243 25.39 -14.24 8.41
CA ALA A 243 26.77 -14.61 8.70
C ALA A 243 27.66 -13.73 7.83
N ILE A 244 28.40 -12.82 8.47
CA ILE A 244 29.28 -11.86 7.79
C ILE A 244 30.69 -12.46 7.78
N PRO A 245 31.22 -12.86 6.61
CA PRO A 245 32.58 -13.36 6.52
C PRO A 245 33.59 -12.28 6.91
N ASP A 246 34.74 -12.69 7.46
CA ASP A 246 35.89 -11.83 7.71
C ASP A 246 36.44 -11.18 6.43
N THR A 247 36.20 -11.81 5.28
CA THR A 247 36.52 -11.27 3.94
C THR A 247 35.52 -10.22 3.44
N PHE A 248 34.50 -9.85 4.23
CA PHE A 248 33.49 -8.87 3.85
C PHE A 248 33.58 -7.58 4.70
N PRO A 249 33.70 -6.40 4.07
CA PRO A 249 33.83 -6.16 2.64
C PRO A 249 35.18 -6.62 2.06
N PRO A 250 35.28 -6.82 0.74
CA PRO A 250 36.55 -7.01 0.08
C PRO A 250 37.49 -5.86 0.45
N THR A 251 38.59 -6.16 1.13
CA THR A 251 39.50 -5.15 1.69
C THR A 251 40.02 -4.19 0.63
N ASN A 252 39.84 -2.89 0.85
CA ASN A 252 40.82 -1.90 0.41
C ASN A 252 41.91 -1.81 1.48
N SER A 253 43.17 -1.67 1.06
CA SER A 253 44.41 -1.91 1.79
C SER A 253 44.72 -1.02 3.02
N THR A 254 43.71 -0.52 3.72
CA THR A 254 43.82 0.35 4.90
C THR A 254 43.13 -0.36 6.06
N GLY A 255 43.90 -0.84 7.05
CA GLY A 255 43.42 -1.63 8.20
C GLY A 255 42.51 -0.89 9.19
N GLU A 256 41.57 -0.10 8.70
CA GLU A 256 40.48 0.50 9.47
C GLU A 256 39.29 -0.47 9.49
N SER A 257 38.57 -0.51 10.62
CA SER A 257 37.31 -1.26 10.74
C SER A 257 36.34 -0.75 9.67
N SER A 258 36.01 -1.64 8.71
CA SER A 258 35.11 -1.30 7.62
C SER A 258 33.70 -1.08 8.19
N LEU A 259 33.00 -0.05 7.71
CA LEU A 259 31.63 0.24 8.14
C LEU A 259 30.63 -0.46 7.21
N CYS A 260 29.61 -1.08 7.77
CA CYS A 260 28.53 -1.76 7.08
C CYS A 260 27.20 -1.09 7.39
N ALA A 261 26.21 -1.33 6.53
CA ALA A 261 24.83 -0.96 6.76
C ALA A 261 23.91 -2.15 6.53
N LEU A 262 22.81 -2.18 7.30
CA LEU A 262 21.63 -2.96 6.94
C LEU A 262 20.77 -2.07 6.03
N GLN A 263 20.61 -2.50 4.79
CA GLN A 263 19.82 -1.81 3.77
C GLN A 263 18.60 -2.65 3.43
N PHE A 264 17.41 -2.07 3.55
CA PHE A 264 16.19 -2.65 3.01
C PHE A 264 16.00 -2.16 1.58
N ARG A 265 15.79 -3.07 0.64
CA ARG A 265 15.55 -2.79 -0.78
C ARG A 265 14.15 -3.19 -1.13
N MET A 266 13.42 -2.28 -1.77
CA MET A 266 12.06 -2.54 -2.20
C MET A 266 11.86 -2.05 -3.64
N PRO A 267 12.44 -2.70 -4.67
CA PRO A 267 12.23 -2.29 -6.06
C PRO A 267 10.74 -2.33 -6.43
N VAL A 268 10.28 -1.47 -7.35
CA VAL A 268 8.91 -1.57 -7.86
C VAL A 268 8.68 -2.90 -8.58
N CYS A 269 7.47 -3.47 -8.51
CA CYS A 269 7.22 -4.80 -9.07
C CYS A 269 7.55 -4.96 -10.55
N THR A 270 7.44 -3.89 -11.34
CA THR A 270 7.80 -3.88 -12.78
C THR A 270 9.31 -3.94 -13.04
N SER A 271 10.12 -3.65 -12.02
CA SER A 271 11.59 -3.74 -12.08
C SER A 271 12.15 -5.04 -11.51
N LEU A 272 11.30 -5.92 -10.96
CA LEU A 272 11.74 -7.20 -10.41
C LEU A 272 12.14 -8.18 -11.54
N PRO A 273 13.05 -9.12 -11.28
CA PRO A 273 13.43 -10.15 -12.25
C PRO A 273 12.22 -10.91 -12.79
N LYS A 274 12.30 -11.38 -14.04
CA LYS A 274 11.21 -12.15 -14.65
C LYS A 274 10.91 -13.40 -13.81
N GLY A 275 9.65 -13.55 -13.43
CA GLY A 275 9.17 -14.67 -12.61
C GLY A 275 9.25 -14.43 -11.10
N TYR A 276 9.81 -13.30 -10.66
CA TYR A 276 9.80 -12.89 -9.27
C TYR A 276 8.37 -12.46 -8.86
N PRO A 277 7.79 -13.00 -7.78
CA PRO A 277 6.45 -12.60 -7.33
C PRO A 277 6.46 -11.17 -6.80
N CYS A 278 5.48 -10.36 -7.21
CA CYS A 278 5.28 -9.04 -6.62
C CYS A 278 4.94 -9.17 -5.12
N TYR A 279 5.33 -8.18 -4.34
CA TYR A 279 5.04 -8.09 -2.91
C TYR A 279 3.66 -7.48 -2.65
N SER A 280 3.09 -7.76 -1.48
CA SER A 280 1.92 -7.06 -0.94
C SER A 280 2.38 -6.04 0.10
N PHE A 281 1.94 -4.79 -0.01
CA PHE A 281 2.39 -3.67 0.84
C PHE A 281 1.18 -2.83 1.26
N SER A 282 1.10 -2.46 2.55
CA SER A 282 -0.02 -1.71 3.13
C SER A 282 -0.21 -0.30 2.56
N GLY A 283 0.75 0.20 1.77
CA GLY A 283 0.60 1.45 1.03
C GLY A 283 1.30 2.65 1.66
N LEU A 284 1.56 3.66 0.81
CA LEU A 284 2.30 4.88 1.16
C LEU A 284 1.56 5.74 2.20
N GLU A 285 0.22 5.74 2.16
CA GLU A 285 -0.58 6.53 3.10
C GLU A 285 -0.54 5.95 4.51
N GLN A 286 -0.59 4.61 4.64
CA GLN A 286 -0.39 3.93 5.91
C GLN A 286 0.99 4.28 6.48
N GLU A 287 2.04 4.30 5.65
CA GLU A 287 3.37 4.73 6.10
C GLU A 287 3.36 6.22 6.51
N VAL A 288 3.05 7.15 5.60
CA VAL A 288 3.28 8.58 5.82
C VAL A 288 2.26 9.21 6.78
N LEU A 289 0.96 8.86 6.68
CA LEU A 289 -0.10 9.50 7.48
C LEU A 289 -0.24 8.84 8.86
N ALA A 290 -0.20 7.50 8.92
CA ALA A 290 -0.26 6.80 10.20
C ALA A 290 1.11 6.74 10.89
N ASN A 291 2.17 7.25 10.25
CA ASN A 291 3.55 7.11 10.70
C ASN A 291 3.86 5.62 10.97
N SER A 292 3.41 4.72 10.09
CA SER A 292 3.64 3.28 10.24
C SER A 292 4.96 2.87 9.59
N GLY A 293 5.37 1.62 9.81
CA GLY A 293 6.59 1.07 9.25
C GLY A 293 7.03 -0.17 10.00
N MET A 294 8.33 -0.39 10.02
CA MET A 294 8.95 -1.52 10.70
C MET A 294 9.95 -1.06 11.74
N THR A 295 10.08 -1.82 12.81
CA THR A 295 11.22 -1.74 13.73
C THR A 295 12.13 -2.93 13.49
N PHE A 296 13.44 -2.70 13.53
CA PHE A 296 14.45 -3.75 13.47
C PHE A 296 15.11 -3.85 14.84
N HIS A 297 14.82 -4.93 15.56
CA HIS A 297 15.40 -5.22 16.86
C HIS A 297 16.60 -6.17 16.67
N LEU A 298 17.81 -5.70 16.97
CA LEU A 298 19.00 -6.56 16.98
C LEU A 298 18.88 -7.55 18.14
N VAL A 299 18.73 -8.83 17.83
CA VAL A 299 18.50 -9.91 18.83
C VAL A 299 19.75 -10.74 19.10
N ASP A 300 20.67 -10.83 18.15
CA ASP A 300 21.96 -11.51 18.31
C ASP A 300 23.05 -10.76 17.53
N ASP A 301 24.24 -10.66 18.14
CA ASP A 301 25.42 -10.04 17.55
C ASP A 301 26.71 -10.37 18.33
N ASP A 302 27.63 -11.08 17.68
CA ASP A 302 28.93 -11.40 18.26
C ASP A 302 29.83 -10.16 18.49
N GLY A 303 29.54 -9.04 17.83
CA GLY A 303 30.36 -7.82 17.84
C GLY A 303 29.83 -6.66 18.70
N ASN A 304 28.73 -6.84 19.44
CA ASN A 304 28.12 -5.82 20.30
C ASN A 304 27.93 -4.44 19.62
N ALA A 305 27.42 -4.43 18.39
CA ALA A 305 27.15 -3.22 17.64
C ALA A 305 26.14 -2.33 18.39
N PRO A 306 26.38 -1.00 18.44
CA PRO A 306 25.37 -0.08 18.90
C PRO A 306 24.18 -0.07 17.93
N TRP A 307 22.98 -0.36 18.43
CA TRP A 307 21.77 -0.43 17.60
C TRP A 307 20.56 0.20 18.29
N ASN A 308 19.74 0.94 17.54
CA ASN A 308 18.51 1.51 18.04
C ASN A 308 17.31 0.62 17.70
N ASN A 309 16.96 -0.25 18.65
CA ASN A 309 15.85 -1.21 18.50
C ASN A 309 14.45 -0.59 18.38
N THR A 310 14.32 0.72 18.64
CA THR A 310 13.02 1.42 18.68
C THR A 310 12.82 2.36 17.50
N GLU A 311 13.80 2.47 16.61
CA GLU A 311 13.70 3.33 15.45
C GLU A 311 12.65 2.79 14.48
N LEU A 312 11.74 3.69 14.07
CA LEU A 312 10.75 3.41 13.07
C LEU A 312 11.35 3.63 11.68
N HIS A 313 11.31 2.60 10.86
CA HIS A 313 11.76 2.65 9.47
C HIS A 313 10.57 2.50 8.54
N GLN A 314 10.40 3.48 7.65
CA GLN A 314 9.40 3.45 6.58
C GLN A 314 10.09 2.98 5.30
N VAL A 315 9.43 2.12 4.52
CA VAL A 315 10.01 1.52 3.32
C VAL A 315 9.07 1.69 2.15
N PHE A 316 9.60 2.26 1.07
CA PHE A 316 8.79 2.65 -0.07
C PHE A 316 9.17 1.86 -1.33
N PRO A 317 8.19 1.45 -2.16
CA PRO A 317 8.43 0.97 -3.52
C PRO A 317 9.37 1.88 -4.31
N GLY A 318 10.40 1.30 -4.90
CA GLY A 318 11.45 1.98 -5.67
C GLY A 318 12.60 2.54 -4.82
N GLU A 319 12.55 2.44 -3.50
CA GLU A 319 13.57 3.01 -2.61
C GLU A 319 14.45 1.94 -1.95
N ASN A 320 15.66 2.38 -1.59
CA ASN A 320 16.60 1.64 -0.76
C ASN A 320 16.76 2.40 0.57
N THR A 321 16.23 1.84 1.65
CA THR A 321 16.25 2.45 2.97
C THR A 321 17.41 1.91 3.79
N ILE A 322 18.21 2.81 4.38
CA ILE A 322 19.22 2.41 5.37
C ILE A 322 18.55 2.31 6.72
N ILE A 323 18.58 1.10 7.29
CA ILE A 323 18.01 0.81 8.58
C ILE A 323 18.98 1.19 9.69
N GLY A 324 20.25 0.79 9.56
CA GLY A 324 21.27 1.12 10.55
C GLY A 324 22.66 0.81 10.04
N THR A 325 23.67 1.34 10.73
CA THR A 325 25.09 1.12 10.42
C THR A 325 25.80 0.46 11.60
N PHE A 326 26.81 -0.36 11.28
CA PHE A 326 27.57 -1.12 12.26
C PHE A 326 28.95 -1.47 11.68
N GLU A 327 29.90 -1.82 12.54
CA GLU A 327 31.21 -2.28 12.06
C GLU A 327 31.07 -3.62 11.32
N CYS A 328 31.61 -3.75 10.11
CA CYS A 328 31.65 -4.99 9.36
C CYS A 328 32.58 -6.00 10.02
N GLY A 329 32.28 -7.30 9.86
CA GLY A 329 33.20 -8.40 10.19
C GLY A 329 33.63 -8.43 11.66
N GLN A 330 34.47 -9.39 12.04
CA GLN A 330 34.91 -9.56 13.42
C GLN A 330 36.19 -8.77 13.72
N VAL A 331 36.37 -8.41 14.99
CA VAL A 331 37.65 -7.92 15.55
C VAL A 331 38.72 -9.01 15.34
N PRO A 332 39.95 -8.69 14.90
CA PRO A 332 40.97 -9.69 14.57
C PRO A 332 41.24 -10.64 15.75
N GLY A 333 41.05 -11.95 15.53
CA GLY A 333 41.41 -13.00 16.51
C GLY A 333 40.60 -14.30 16.48
N TYR A 334 39.42 -14.31 15.85
CA TYR A 334 38.58 -15.50 15.68
C TYR A 334 38.32 -15.70 14.18
N GLY A 335 38.64 -16.89 13.65
CA GLY A 335 38.54 -17.19 12.21
C GLY A 335 37.14 -17.61 11.75
N GLU A 336 36.09 -17.09 12.38
CA GLU A 336 34.70 -17.48 12.10
C GLU A 336 33.88 -16.26 11.62
N SER A 337 32.82 -16.50 10.85
CA SER A 337 31.92 -15.43 10.39
C SER A 337 31.17 -14.81 11.57
N ARG A 338 31.10 -13.48 11.64
CA ARG A 338 30.28 -12.77 12.64
C ARG A 338 28.81 -13.04 12.37
N LYS A 339 28.08 -13.52 13.38
CA LYS A 339 26.64 -13.72 13.28
C LYS A 339 25.91 -12.48 13.75
N MET A 340 24.84 -12.13 13.04
CA MET A 340 23.94 -11.05 13.40
C MET A 340 22.52 -11.42 13.03
N SER A 341 21.57 -11.12 13.91
CA SER A 341 20.15 -11.42 13.70
C SER A 341 19.28 -10.23 14.04
N TRP A 342 18.35 -9.89 13.14
CA TRP A 342 17.37 -8.83 13.36
C TRP A 342 15.95 -9.38 13.36
N HIS A 343 15.24 -9.17 14.46
CA HIS A 343 13.79 -9.37 14.54
C HIS A 343 13.07 -8.13 14.00
N VAL A 344 12.18 -8.33 13.05
CA VAL A 344 11.46 -7.26 12.34
C VAL A 344 9.98 -7.39 12.62
N SER A 345 9.40 -6.30 13.12
CA SER A 345 7.98 -6.24 13.50
C SER A 345 7.28 -5.03 12.91
N SER A 346 5.99 -5.20 12.66
CA SER A 346 5.09 -4.12 12.25
C SER A 346 4.90 -3.10 13.36
N VAL A 347 4.88 -1.81 12.98
CA VAL A 347 4.46 -0.71 13.83
C VAL A 347 3.25 -0.05 13.21
N ARG A 348 2.19 0.14 14.01
CA ARG A 348 0.93 0.79 13.60
C ARG A 348 0.35 0.14 12.34
N ASP A 349 0.16 -1.17 12.37
CA ASP A 349 -0.53 -1.94 11.33
C ASP A 349 0.09 -1.88 9.94
N PHE A 350 1.38 -1.52 9.87
CA PHE A 350 2.18 -1.73 8.69
C PHE A 350 2.09 -3.20 8.25
N ALA A 351 1.85 -3.44 6.96
CA ALA A 351 1.83 -4.78 6.40
C ALA A 351 2.74 -4.87 5.18
N LEU A 352 3.61 -5.87 5.14
CA LEU A 352 4.45 -6.17 4.00
C LEU A 352 4.65 -7.69 3.91
N GLU A 353 4.32 -8.24 2.76
CA GLU A 353 4.53 -9.64 2.41
C GLU A 353 5.34 -9.72 1.12
N PHE A 354 6.43 -10.45 1.14
CA PHE A 354 7.35 -10.54 0.01
C PHE A 354 8.18 -11.81 0.06
N LEU A 355 8.76 -12.17 -1.09
CA LEU A 355 9.83 -13.15 -1.15
C LEU A 355 11.17 -12.43 -0.95
N GLN A 356 11.95 -12.79 0.06
CA GLN A 356 13.32 -12.30 0.26
C GLN A 356 14.25 -12.89 -0.80
N ALA A 357 14.94 -12.04 -1.54
CA ALA A 357 15.97 -12.47 -2.47
C ALA A 357 17.26 -12.93 -1.75
N GLY A 358 17.96 -13.87 -2.38
CA GLY A 358 19.29 -14.34 -1.96
C GLY A 358 19.33 -15.30 -0.77
N VAL A 359 18.20 -15.76 -0.23
CA VAL A 359 18.20 -16.67 0.94
C VAL A 359 18.78 -18.04 0.57
N GLY A 360 19.88 -18.38 1.22
CA GLY A 360 20.55 -19.68 1.05
C GLY A 360 21.33 -19.84 -0.25
N LYS A 361 22.08 -20.95 -0.37
CA LYS A 361 23.04 -21.19 -1.47
C LYS A 361 22.40 -21.45 -2.84
N SER A 362 21.11 -21.77 -2.87
CA SER A 362 20.35 -22.11 -4.08
C SER A 362 19.19 -21.16 -4.32
N ALA A 363 19.29 -19.90 -3.87
CA ALA A 363 18.24 -18.91 -4.02
C ALA A 363 17.82 -18.75 -5.48
N GLN A 364 16.52 -18.91 -5.74
CA GLN A 364 15.93 -18.77 -7.07
C GLN A 364 16.16 -17.38 -7.66
N PHE A 365 16.12 -16.36 -6.80
CA PHE A 365 16.36 -14.97 -7.16
C PHE A 365 17.51 -14.42 -6.32
N GLN A 366 18.55 -13.92 -6.99
CA GLN A 366 19.74 -13.37 -6.35
C GLN A 366 19.58 -11.89 -6.00
N ASP A 367 18.68 -11.18 -6.69
CA ASP A 367 18.36 -9.77 -6.47
C ASP A 367 16.84 -9.59 -6.42
N GLY A 368 16.36 -8.64 -5.61
CA GLY A 368 14.94 -8.39 -5.43
C GLY A 368 14.62 -7.60 -4.17
N VAL A 369 13.46 -7.88 -3.57
CA VAL A 369 13.02 -7.26 -2.31
C VAL A 369 13.74 -7.92 -1.14
N GLY A 370 14.14 -7.13 -0.14
CA GLY A 370 14.63 -7.68 1.11
C GLY A 370 15.63 -6.84 1.88
N ALA A 371 16.09 -7.38 3.00
CA ALA A 371 17.12 -6.80 3.84
C ALA A 371 18.51 -7.37 3.49
N TRP A 372 19.49 -6.48 3.32
CA TRP A 372 20.84 -6.80 2.85
C TRP A 372 21.90 -6.13 3.71
N ILE A 373 22.98 -6.84 4.01
CA ILE A 373 24.19 -6.21 4.55
C ILE A 373 25.05 -5.72 3.39
N VAL A 374 25.41 -4.44 3.43
CA VAL A 374 26.18 -3.76 2.38
C VAL A 374 27.31 -2.95 3.00
N PRO A 375 28.46 -2.82 2.34
CA PRO A 375 29.54 -2.01 2.85
C PRO A 375 29.30 -0.52 2.57
N CYS A 376 29.62 0.29 3.57
CA CYS A 376 29.69 1.73 3.45
C CYS A 376 31.04 2.13 2.81
N GLN A 377 31.03 3.23 2.07
CA GLN A 377 32.20 3.88 1.49
C GLN A 377 32.48 5.24 2.12
#